data_AF-A0A8H4CUK9-F1
#
_entry.id   AF-A0A8H4CUK9-F1
#
_cell.length_a   1.000
_cell.length_b   1.000
_cell.length_c   1.000
_cell.angle_alpha   90.00
_cell.angle_beta   90.00
_cell.angle_gamma   90.00
#
_symmetry.space_group_name_H-M   'P 1'
#
loop_
_entity.id
_entity.type
_entity.pdbx_description
1 polymer ?
#
loop_
_entity_poly.entity_id
_entity_poly.type
_entity_poly.pdbx_seq_one_letter_code
_entity_poly.pdbx_strand_id
1 'polypeptide(L)'
;MVSIRPEHIAYPAEGGWSDDIIPVEKLRRLGFNDTMIDLARHLPYVTSRRPVFPSTQTINYFQNGFRGPDEDYQLRDPNLVGLWPLPEERIPQGIVPLSQPLGGDRLGTWWLLDTNTGELTAHDAYISRPEEEIPEHEQWRTARPVPADEYFDGLCEDMISLEMFPVPGDSSGSEWQVWQPKWMRAH
;
A
#
# COMPACT_ATOMS: atom_id res chain seq x y z
N MET A 1 8.83 4.56 22.40
CA MET A 1 9.13 5.03 21.03
C MET A 1 8.40 4.13 20.06
N VAL A 2 7.33 4.66 19.46
CA VAL A 2 6.42 3.95 18.54
C VAL A 2 7.11 3.92 17.18
N SER A 3 7.78 2.82 16.89
CA SER A 3 8.46 2.62 15.63
C SER A 3 8.29 1.16 15.23
N ILE A 4 8.03 0.94 13.94
CA ILE A 4 8.34 -0.34 13.33
C ILE A 4 9.83 -0.56 13.55
N ARG A 5 10.14 -1.44 14.50
CA ARG A 5 11.50 -1.86 14.75
C ARG A 5 11.98 -2.74 13.62
N PRO A 6 13.30 -2.80 13.36
CA PRO A 6 13.86 -3.72 12.38
C PRO A 6 13.40 -5.18 12.59
N GLU A 7 13.20 -5.61 13.84
CA GLU A 7 12.68 -6.96 14.17
C GLU A 7 11.26 -7.26 13.65
N HIS A 8 10.49 -6.22 13.28
CA HIS A 8 9.17 -6.37 12.67
C HIS A 8 9.22 -6.44 11.15
N ILE A 9 10.40 -6.26 10.53
CA ILE A 9 10.59 -6.30 9.09
C ILE A 9 11.23 -7.64 8.74
N ALA A 10 10.49 -8.44 7.98
CA ALA A 10 11.01 -9.66 7.38
C ALA A 10 11.68 -9.30 6.06
N TYR A 11 12.96 -9.63 5.92
CA TYR A 11 13.73 -9.40 4.69
C TYR A 11 13.84 -10.70 3.89
N PRO A 12 13.69 -10.64 2.55
CA PRO A 12 13.92 -11.79 1.70
C PRO A 12 15.38 -12.21 1.72
N ALA A 13 15.64 -13.48 1.40
CA ALA A 13 16.98 -13.93 1.04
C ALA A 13 17.40 -13.34 -0.33
N GLU A 14 18.67 -13.51 -0.72
CA GLU A 14 19.21 -12.99 -2.00
C GLU A 14 18.40 -13.44 -3.23
N GLY A 15 17.82 -14.64 -3.19
CA GLY A 15 16.94 -15.17 -4.25
C GLY A 15 15.45 -14.87 -4.08
N GLY A 16 15.07 -13.99 -3.17
CA GLY A 16 13.67 -13.67 -2.87
C GLY A 16 12.97 -14.67 -1.93
N TRP A 17 11.69 -14.41 -1.69
CA TRP A 17 10.77 -15.31 -1.00
C TRP A 17 10.38 -16.48 -1.91
N SER A 18 10.29 -17.70 -1.35
CA SER A 18 9.85 -18.87 -2.10
C SER A 18 8.34 -18.89 -2.34
N ASP A 19 7.90 -19.76 -3.24
CA ASP A 19 6.48 -19.95 -3.58
C ASP A 19 5.68 -20.63 -2.44
N ASP A 20 6.35 -21.16 -1.42
CA ASP A 20 5.71 -21.61 -0.18
C ASP A 20 5.32 -20.42 0.73
N ILE A 21 5.98 -19.28 0.53
CA ILE A 21 5.76 -18.05 1.27
C ILE A 21 4.87 -17.10 0.46
N ILE A 22 5.09 -16.94 -0.85
CA ILE A 22 4.30 -16.07 -1.73
C ILE A 22 3.29 -16.91 -2.53
N PRO A 23 1.98 -16.63 -2.45
CA PRO A 23 0.92 -17.37 -3.12
C PRO A 23 0.84 -17.03 -4.61
N VAL A 24 1.86 -17.39 -5.39
CA VAL A 24 2.02 -17.01 -6.81
C VAL A 24 0.75 -17.29 -7.63
N GLU A 25 0.17 -18.48 -7.49
CA GLU A 25 -1.03 -18.86 -8.25
C GLU A 25 -2.28 -18.03 -7.88
N LYS A 26 -2.40 -17.58 -6.63
CA LYS A 26 -3.50 -16.68 -6.22
C LYS A 26 -3.28 -15.27 -6.75
N LEU A 27 -2.05 -14.77 -6.71
CA LEU A 27 -1.69 -13.46 -7.26
C LEU A 27 -1.94 -13.40 -8.78
N ARG A 28 -1.58 -14.46 -9.51
CA ARG A 28 -1.87 -14.56 -10.96
C ARG A 28 -3.37 -14.47 -11.25
N ARG A 29 -4.21 -15.10 -10.44
CA ARG A 29 -5.69 -15.04 -10.61
C ARG A 29 -6.25 -13.63 -10.37
N LEU A 30 -5.63 -12.88 -9.47
CA LEU A 30 -5.92 -11.45 -9.23
C LEU A 30 -5.38 -10.53 -10.33
N GLY A 31 -4.61 -11.07 -11.29
CA GLY A 31 -4.09 -10.33 -12.43
C GLY A 31 -2.62 -9.96 -12.32
N PHE A 32 -1.86 -10.43 -11.32
CA PHE A 32 -0.43 -10.15 -11.26
C PHE A 32 0.31 -10.84 -12.42
N ASN A 33 1.15 -10.09 -13.12
CA ASN A 33 2.11 -10.64 -14.09
C ASN A 33 3.44 -11.01 -13.42
N ASP A 34 4.35 -11.58 -14.20
CA ASP A 34 5.63 -12.07 -13.69
C ASP A 34 6.49 -10.94 -13.09
N THR A 35 6.47 -9.72 -13.62
CA THR A 35 7.19 -8.57 -13.04
C THR A 35 6.62 -8.17 -11.68
N MET A 36 5.30 -8.15 -11.54
CA MET A 36 4.63 -7.85 -10.27
C MET A 36 4.91 -8.93 -9.22
N ILE A 37 4.91 -10.20 -9.64
CA ILE A 37 5.26 -11.34 -8.78
C ILE A 37 6.72 -11.29 -8.37
N ASP A 38 7.62 -10.94 -9.29
CA ASP A 38 9.05 -10.77 -9.02
C ASP A 38 9.28 -9.68 -7.98
N LEU A 39 8.60 -8.52 -8.10
CA LEU A 39 8.64 -7.51 -7.07
C LEU A 39 8.15 -8.05 -5.71
N ALA A 40 7.00 -8.74 -5.67
CA ALA A 40 6.48 -9.32 -4.43
C ALA A 40 7.44 -10.34 -3.79
N ARG A 41 8.23 -11.08 -4.58
CA ARG A 41 9.26 -11.98 -4.05
C ARG A 41 10.45 -11.24 -3.43
N HIS A 42 10.72 -10.00 -3.83
CA HIS A 42 11.90 -9.27 -3.42
C HIS A 42 11.63 -8.11 -2.46
N LEU A 43 10.37 -7.84 -2.12
CA LEU A 43 10.03 -6.82 -1.12
C LEU A 43 10.32 -7.30 0.32
N PRO A 44 10.84 -6.41 1.19
CA PRO A 44 10.73 -6.59 2.63
C PRO A 44 9.28 -6.41 3.07
N TYR A 45 8.86 -7.18 4.08
CA TYR A 45 7.49 -7.13 4.58
C TYR A 45 7.44 -6.79 6.06
N VAL A 46 6.56 -5.84 6.41
CA VAL A 46 6.21 -5.58 7.80
C VAL A 46 5.29 -6.71 8.29
N THR A 47 5.69 -7.34 9.39
CA THR A 47 4.96 -8.45 10.04
C THR A 47 4.12 -7.98 11.23
N SER A 48 4.33 -6.73 11.65
CA SER A 48 3.51 -6.08 12.68
C SER A 48 2.21 -5.54 12.08
N ARG A 49 1.13 -5.53 12.89
CA ARG A 49 -0.14 -4.87 12.53
C ARG A 49 -0.18 -3.38 12.86
N ARG A 50 0.98 -2.78 13.14
CA ARG A 50 1.07 -1.36 13.47
C ARG A 50 0.95 -0.54 12.19
N PRO A 51 0.31 0.64 12.24
CA PRO A 51 0.27 1.53 11.09
C PRO A 51 1.67 1.98 10.70
N VAL A 52 1.86 2.15 9.39
CA VAL A 52 3.11 2.66 8.78
C VAL A 52 3.00 4.15 8.44
N PHE A 53 1.77 4.64 8.34
CA PHE A 53 1.38 6.00 7.97
C PHE A 53 -0.03 6.26 8.57
N PRO A 54 -0.57 7.51 8.68
CA PRO A 54 -1.91 7.73 9.26
C PRO A 54 -2.94 6.78 8.65
N SER A 55 -3.66 6.05 9.49
CA SER A 55 -4.73 5.12 9.08
C SER A 55 -4.32 4.08 8.01
N THR A 56 -3.02 3.79 7.88
CA THR A 56 -2.46 3.01 6.77
C THR A 56 -1.59 1.86 7.27
N GLN A 57 -1.75 0.68 6.68
CA GLN A 57 -0.92 -0.50 6.91
C GLN A 57 -0.33 -1.01 5.59
N THR A 58 0.82 -1.67 5.64
CA THR A 58 1.40 -2.33 4.46
C THR A 58 0.59 -3.56 4.06
N ILE A 59 0.57 -3.87 2.77
CA ILE A 59 0.13 -5.18 2.28
C ILE A 59 1.28 -6.17 2.44
N ASN A 60 1.01 -7.28 3.13
CA ASN A 60 1.93 -8.39 3.26
C ASN A 60 1.43 -9.52 2.34
N TYR A 61 2.23 -9.86 1.33
CA TYR A 61 1.87 -10.84 0.31
C TYR A 61 2.12 -12.29 0.74
N PHE A 62 2.42 -12.57 2.01
CA PHE A 62 2.59 -13.94 2.49
C PHE A 62 1.31 -14.77 2.39
N GLN A 63 1.47 -16.06 2.12
CA GLN A 63 0.42 -17.07 2.00
C GLN A 63 -0.59 -17.01 3.15
N ASN A 64 -0.15 -16.66 4.36
CA ASN A 64 -0.98 -16.57 5.56
C ASN A 64 -2.03 -15.43 5.52
N GLY A 65 -1.87 -14.44 4.64
CA GLY A 65 -2.86 -13.42 4.32
C GLY A 65 -3.92 -13.91 3.32
N PHE A 66 -3.61 -14.96 2.56
CA PHE A 66 -4.44 -15.49 1.49
C PHE A 66 -5.18 -16.76 1.94
N ARG A 67 -6.08 -16.61 2.92
CA ARG A 67 -6.76 -17.75 3.59
C ARG A 67 -8.02 -18.24 2.90
N GLY A 68 -8.56 -17.47 1.95
CA GLY A 68 -9.75 -17.86 1.21
C GLY A 68 -9.49 -19.07 0.31
N PRO A 69 -10.54 -19.81 -0.07
CA PRO A 69 -10.47 -20.73 -1.20
C PRO A 69 -9.95 -20.02 -2.45
N ASP A 70 -9.37 -20.84 -3.31
CA ASP A 70 -8.72 -20.47 -4.56
C ASP A 70 -9.64 -19.68 -5.54
N GLU A 71 -10.94 -19.87 -5.42
CA GLU A 71 -12.01 -19.20 -6.18
C GLU A 71 -12.17 -17.72 -5.80
N ASP A 72 -11.91 -17.37 -4.53
CA ASP A 72 -11.97 -15.99 -4.01
C ASP A 72 -10.89 -15.07 -4.60
N TYR A 73 -9.96 -15.62 -5.39
CA TYR A 73 -8.89 -14.86 -6.02
C TYR A 73 -9.07 -14.75 -7.53
N GLN A 74 -10.11 -15.38 -8.11
CA GLN A 74 -10.50 -15.21 -9.51
C GLN A 74 -11.48 -14.03 -9.68
N LEU A 75 -11.42 -13.06 -8.77
CA LEU A 75 -12.39 -11.97 -8.70
C LEU A 75 -12.20 -10.98 -9.85
N ARG A 76 -13.32 -10.41 -10.30
CA ARG A 76 -13.30 -9.17 -11.07
C ARG A 76 -13.02 -7.95 -10.20
N ASP A 77 -13.16 -8.10 -8.90
CA ASP A 77 -13.06 -7.05 -7.90
C ASP A 77 -12.10 -7.45 -6.75
N PRO A 78 -10.80 -7.13 -6.86
CA PRO A 78 -9.82 -7.35 -5.79
C PRO A 78 -9.98 -6.43 -4.57
N ASN A 79 -10.91 -5.46 -4.59
CA ASN A 79 -11.27 -4.69 -3.38
C ASN A 79 -11.84 -5.60 -2.29
N LEU A 80 -12.59 -6.65 -2.67
CA LEU A 80 -13.19 -7.61 -1.75
C LEU A 80 -12.17 -8.39 -0.90
N VAL A 81 -10.92 -8.48 -1.37
CA VAL A 81 -9.81 -9.13 -0.65
C VAL A 81 -8.80 -8.11 -0.10
N GLY A 82 -9.13 -6.82 -0.12
CA GLY A 82 -8.27 -5.76 0.42
C GLY A 82 -6.99 -5.52 -0.38
N LEU A 83 -7.02 -5.77 -1.69
CA LEU A 83 -5.86 -5.59 -2.57
C LEU A 83 -6.07 -4.54 -3.65
N TRP A 84 -7.18 -3.80 -3.64
CA TRP A 84 -7.41 -2.71 -4.58
C TRP A 84 -8.32 -1.63 -3.95
N PRO A 85 -8.07 -0.34 -4.18
CA PRO A 85 -8.90 0.73 -3.61
C PRO A 85 -10.32 0.79 -4.15
N LEU A 86 -10.52 0.45 -5.43
CA LEU A 86 -11.77 0.72 -6.14
C LEU A 86 -12.60 -0.56 -6.31
N PRO A 87 -13.89 -0.55 -5.94
CA PRO A 87 -14.77 -1.70 -6.15
C PRO A 87 -15.04 -1.90 -7.65
N GLU A 88 -15.38 -3.13 -8.01
CA GLU A 88 -15.74 -3.54 -9.38
C GLU A 88 -14.64 -3.36 -10.45
N GLU A 89 -13.41 -3.04 -10.04
CA GLU A 89 -12.24 -2.89 -10.91
C GLU A 89 -11.23 -4.00 -10.71
N ARG A 90 -10.47 -4.34 -11.77
CA ARG A 90 -9.29 -5.21 -11.64
C ARG A 90 -8.05 -4.38 -11.37
N ILE A 91 -7.07 -5.00 -10.71
CA ILE A 91 -5.72 -4.45 -10.59
C ILE A 91 -5.12 -4.35 -12.01
N PRO A 92 -4.74 -3.15 -12.48
CA PRO A 92 -4.11 -2.97 -13.77
C PRO A 92 -2.75 -3.68 -13.83
N GLN A 93 -2.38 -4.12 -15.04
CA GLN A 93 -1.08 -4.77 -15.28
C GLN A 93 0.06 -3.81 -14.92
N GLY A 94 1.01 -4.30 -14.14
CA GLY A 94 2.17 -3.53 -13.68
C GLY A 94 1.92 -2.69 -12.44
N ILE A 95 0.71 -2.65 -11.87
CA ILE A 95 0.44 -1.86 -10.66
C ILE A 95 0.42 -2.76 -9.44
N VAL A 96 1.35 -2.55 -8.51
CA VAL A 96 1.45 -3.30 -7.25
C VAL A 96 1.06 -2.40 -6.07
N PRO A 97 -0.06 -2.70 -5.40
CA PRO A 97 -0.45 -2.05 -4.16
C PRO A 97 0.51 -2.40 -3.01
N LEU A 98 1.15 -1.39 -2.41
CA LEU A 98 2.10 -1.57 -1.31
C LEU A 98 1.43 -1.41 0.07
N SER A 99 0.33 -0.68 0.14
CA SER A 99 -0.40 -0.37 1.36
C SER A 99 -1.91 -0.39 1.15
N GLN A 100 -2.63 -0.41 2.26
CA GLN A 100 -4.08 -0.31 2.32
C GLN A 100 -4.52 0.39 3.63
N PRO A 101 -5.76 0.89 3.69
CA PRO A 101 -6.46 1.24 4.92
C PRO A 101 -6.27 0.26 6.08
N LEU A 102 -5.89 0.79 7.24
CA LEU A 102 -5.92 0.06 8.50
C LEU A 102 -7.37 -0.14 8.93
N GLY A 103 -7.80 -1.39 9.13
CA GLY A 103 -9.16 -1.68 9.59
C GLY A 103 -10.28 -1.23 8.65
N GLY A 104 -9.97 -0.90 7.40
CA GLY A 104 -10.92 -0.30 6.46
C GLY A 104 -11.17 1.19 6.68
N ASP A 105 -10.32 1.88 7.45
CA ASP A 105 -10.38 3.33 7.62
C ASP A 105 -10.21 4.04 6.27
N ARG A 106 -11.25 4.75 5.83
CA ARG A 106 -11.28 5.47 4.54
C ARG A 106 -10.22 6.57 4.44
N LEU A 107 -9.57 6.92 5.54
CA LEU A 107 -8.47 7.88 5.57
C LEU A 107 -7.10 7.27 5.27
N GLY A 108 -7.01 5.94 5.15
CA GLY A 108 -5.76 5.28 4.82
C GLY A 108 -5.35 5.48 3.36
N THR A 109 -4.04 5.57 3.16
CA THR A 109 -3.43 5.79 1.85
C THR A 109 -3.07 4.47 1.19
N TRP A 110 -3.52 4.31 -0.05
CA TRP A 110 -3.03 3.31 -0.98
C TRP A 110 -1.80 3.87 -1.71
N TRP A 111 -0.67 3.18 -1.58
CA TRP A 111 0.51 3.43 -2.38
C TRP A 111 0.54 2.42 -3.52
N LEU A 112 0.33 2.91 -4.74
CA LEU A 112 0.21 2.10 -5.94
C LEU A 112 1.48 2.29 -6.77
N LEU A 113 2.34 1.26 -6.80
CA LEU A 113 3.61 1.31 -7.52
C LEU A 113 3.46 0.76 -8.94
N ASP A 114 3.86 1.54 -9.94
CA ASP A 114 3.98 1.06 -11.32
C ASP A 114 5.36 0.40 -11.52
N THR A 115 5.37 -0.91 -11.75
CA THR A 115 6.60 -1.68 -11.96
C THR A 115 7.28 -1.40 -13.31
N ASN A 116 6.57 -0.75 -14.25
CA ASN A 116 7.14 -0.42 -15.56
C ASN A 116 7.93 0.89 -15.52
N THR A 117 7.52 1.84 -14.68
CA THR A 117 8.15 3.17 -14.59
C THR A 117 8.90 3.40 -13.27
N GLY A 118 8.60 2.63 -12.22
CA GLY A 118 9.12 2.87 -10.88
C GLY A 118 8.43 4.04 -10.17
N GLU A 119 7.31 4.53 -10.70
CA GLU A 119 6.57 5.64 -10.13
C GLU A 119 5.49 5.16 -9.16
N LEU A 120 5.29 5.93 -8.09
CA LEU A 120 4.26 5.75 -7.09
C LEU A 120 3.10 6.72 -7.32
N THR A 121 1.88 6.21 -7.19
CA THR A 121 0.68 7.02 -7.09
C THR A 121 0.03 6.79 -5.73
N ALA A 122 -0.09 7.85 -4.94
CA ALA A 122 -0.85 7.82 -3.69
C ALA A 122 -2.35 8.02 -3.98
N HIS A 123 -3.19 7.23 -3.32
CA HIS A 123 -4.64 7.29 -3.46
C HIS A 123 -5.32 7.19 -2.09
N ASP A 124 -6.11 8.19 -1.73
CA ASP A 124 -6.95 8.21 -0.54
C ASP A 124 -8.20 9.10 -0.74
N ALA A 125 -9.02 9.23 0.30
CA ALA A 125 -10.27 10.01 0.24
C ALA A 125 -10.10 11.54 0.11
N TYR A 126 -8.89 12.07 0.28
CA TYR A 126 -8.57 13.50 0.21
C TYR A 126 -7.64 13.88 -0.94
N ILE A 127 -6.97 12.91 -1.53
CA ILE A 127 -6.13 13.06 -2.71
C ILE A 127 -7.01 12.90 -3.94
N SER A 128 -7.27 14.02 -4.62
CA SER A 128 -8.01 14.05 -5.87
C SER A 128 -7.38 15.01 -6.86
N ARG A 129 -7.31 14.61 -8.12
CA ARG A 129 -7.09 15.49 -9.26
C ARG A 129 -8.43 15.89 -9.87
N PRO A 130 -8.51 17.01 -10.62
CA PRO A 130 -9.67 17.31 -11.43
C PRO A 130 -10.03 16.10 -12.30
N GLU A 131 -11.32 15.76 -12.41
CA GLU A 131 -11.76 14.56 -13.14
C GLU A 131 -11.27 14.56 -14.60
N GLU A 132 -11.13 15.75 -15.20
CA GLU A 132 -10.62 15.91 -16.57
C GLU A 132 -9.13 15.57 -16.73
N GLU A 133 -8.38 15.55 -15.63
CA GLU A 133 -6.96 15.18 -15.60
C GLU A 133 -6.73 13.68 -15.31
N ILE A 134 -7.75 12.95 -14.90
CA ILE A 134 -7.68 11.52 -14.62
C ILE A 134 -7.92 10.77 -15.93
N PRO A 135 -6.97 9.93 -16.39
CA PRO A 135 -7.16 9.18 -17.62
C PRO A 135 -8.41 8.29 -17.57
N GLU A 136 -9.09 8.16 -18.70
CA GLU A 136 -10.25 7.27 -18.81
C GLU A 136 -9.84 5.83 -18.43
N HIS A 137 -10.63 5.18 -17.59
CA HIS A 137 -10.36 3.85 -17.03
C HIS A 137 -9.17 3.74 -16.06
N GLU A 138 -8.64 4.86 -15.58
CA GLU A 138 -7.60 4.90 -14.53
C GLU A 138 -8.07 5.72 -13.31
N GLN A 139 -9.29 5.44 -12.82
CA GLN A 139 -9.91 6.17 -11.71
C GLN A 139 -9.07 6.17 -10.42
N TRP A 140 -8.17 5.20 -10.28
CA TRP A 140 -7.22 5.09 -9.18
C TRP A 140 -6.08 6.12 -9.24
N ARG A 141 -5.83 6.76 -10.39
CA ARG A 141 -4.79 7.80 -10.56
C ARG A 141 -5.21 9.16 -10.06
N THR A 142 -5.57 9.22 -8.78
CA THR A 142 -6.04 10.44 -8.13
C THR A 142 -4.92 11.39 -7.71
N ALA A 143 -3.65 10.98 -7.83
CA ALA A 143 -2.47 11.82 -7.73
C ALA A 143 -1.66 11.80 -9.04
N ARG A 144 -0.72 12.74 -9.18
CA ARG A 144 0.30 12.64 -10.22
C ARG A 144 1.32 11.57 -9.80
N PRO A 145 1.66 10.61 -10.67
CA PRO A 145 2.75 9.69 -10.39
C PRO A 145 4.05 10.46 -10.16
N VAL A 146 4.85 9.98 -9.23
CA VAL A 146 6.19 10.50 -8.91
C VAL A 146 7.14 9.33 -8.71
N PRO A 147 8.45 9.48 -8.94
CA PRO A 147 9.42 8.43 -8.61
C PRO A 147 9.24 7.95 -7.16
N ALA A 148 9.24 6.63 -6.94
CA ALA A 148 8.94 6.07 -5.63
C ALA A 148 9.97 6.47 -4.56
N ASP A 149 11.23 6.57 -4.93
CA ASP A 149 12.31 7.09 -4.08
C ASP A 149 12.04 8.55 -3.68
N GLU A 150 11.75 9.43 -4.64
CA GLU A 150 11.41 10.83 -4.37
C GLU A 150 10.20 10.96 -3.42
N TYR A 151 9.17 10.13 -3.60
CA TYR A 151 7.99 10.14 -2.72
C TYR A 151 8.34 9.76 -1.27
N PHE A 152 9.06 8.65 -1.07
CA PHE A 152 9.38 8.17 0.28
C PHE A 152 10.48 9.01 0.94
N ASP A 153 11.40 9.58 0.17
CA ASP A 153 12.38 10.55 0.66
C ASP A 153 11.67 11.81 1.16
N GLY A 154 10.70 12.34 0.40
CA GLY A 154 9.86 13.47 0.84
C GLY A 154 9.10 13.16 2.14
N LEU A 155 8.49 11.98 2.27
CA LEU A 155 7.85 11.58 3.52
C LEU A 155 8.84 11.48 4.70
N CYS A 156 10.08 11.06 4.45
CA CYS A 156 11.12 11.03 5.47
C CYS A 156 11.53 12.45 5.87
N GLU A 157 11.67 13.36 4.91
CA GLU A 157 11.94 14.78 5.16
C GLU A 157 10.83 15.42 6.00
N ASP A 158 9.56 15.19 5.68
CA ASP A 158 8.41 15.68 6.45
C ASP A 158 8.46 15.21 7.92
N MET A 159 8.85 13.94 8.15
CA MET A 159 9.01 13.40 9.50
C MET A 159 10.21 14.02 10.24
N ILE A 160 11.31 14.26 9.55
CA ILE A 160 12.53 14.85 10.11
C ILE A 160 12.33 16.33 10.43
N SER A 161 11.63 17.06 9.56
CA SER A 161 11.30 18.48 9.70
C SER A 161 10.20 18.75 10.74
N LEU A 162 9.57 17.68 11.26
CA LEU A 162 8.42 17.71 12.17
C LEU A 162 7.16 18.32 11.55
N GLU A 163 7.11 18.40 10.22
CA GLU A 163 5.88 18.61 9.45
C GLU A 163 4.93 17.41 9.60
N MET A 164 5.47 16.22 9.89
CA MET A 164 4.72 15.05 10.31
C MET A 164 5.32 14.46 11.59
N PHE A 165 4.48 14.06 12.56
CA PHE A 165 4.99 13.33 13.72
C PHE A 165 4.04 12.22 14.16
N PRO A 166 4.58 11.05 14.56
CA PRO A 166 3.79 9.94 15.07
C PRO A 166 3.22 10.30 16.45
N VAL A 167 1.90 10.21 16.62
CA VAL A 167 1.25 10.44 17.91
C VAL A 167 0.94 9.07 18.54
N PRO A 168 1.35 8.81 19.79
CA PRO A 168 0.93 7.61 20.46
C PRO A 168 -0.60 7.61 20.63
N GLY A 169 -1.25 6.54 20.17
CA GLY A 169 -2.65 6.26 20.48
C GLY A 169 -2.85 6.16 21.99
N ASP A 170 -4.02 6.56 22.46
CA ASP A 170 -4.35 6.50 23.88
C ASP A 170 -4.52 5.06 24.38
N SER A 171 -4.47 4.88 25.70
CA SER A 171 -4.64 3.60 26.37
C SER A 171 -6.05 3.00 26.26
N SER A 172 -7.00 3.68 25.62
CA SER A 172 -8.39 3.23 25.41
C SER A 172 -8.60 2.44 24.13
N GLY A 173 -7.56 2.21 23.33
CA GLY A 173 -7.69 1.45 22.07
C GLY A 173 -8.16 2.29 20.90
N SER A 174 -8.07 3.62 21.00
CA SER A 174 -8.10 4.50 19.83
C SER A 174 -6.94 4.12 18.91
N GLU A 175 -7.24 3.83 17.64
CA GLU A 175 -6.26 3.48 16.63
C GLU A 175 -5.12 4.51 16.59
N TRP A 176 -3.88 4.04 16.59
CA TRP A 176 -2.68 4.86 16.61
C TRP A 176 -2.68 5.82 15.41
N GLN A 177 -2.51 7.13 15.66
CA GLN A 177 -2.61 8.17 14.63
C GLN A 177 -1.23 8.74 14.33
N VAL A 178 -0.88 8.86 13.06
CA VAL A 178 0.17 9.79 12.63
C VAL A 178 -0.55 11.11 12.32
N TRP A 179 -0.08 12.21 12.90
CA TRP A 179 -0.77 13.50 12.80
C TRP A 179 -0.05 14.42 11.82
N GLN A 180 -0.80 15.00 10.89
CA GLN A 180 -0.34 16.10 10.04
C GLN A 180 -0.96 17.43 10.51
N PRO A 181 -0.16 18.49 10.73
CA PRO A 181 -0.66 19.82 11.04
C PRO A 181 -1.59 20.37 9.96
N LYS A 182 -2.76 20.82 10.40
CA LYS A 182 -3.84 21.34 9.54
C LYS A 182 -3.47 22.53 8.62
N TRP A 183 -2.29 23.13 8.75
CA TRP A 183 -1.88 24.30 7.96
C TRP A 183 -1.21 23.97 6.61
N MET A 184 -1.04 22.68 6.27
CA MET A 184 -0.46 22.24 4.98
C MET A 184 -1.49 21.75 3.94
N ARG A 185 -2.80 21.82 4.21
CA ARG A 185 -3.86 21.44 3.24
C ARG A 185 -4.16 22.49 2.16
N ALA A 186 -3.18 23.30 1.79
CA ALA A 186 -3.36 24.29 0.75
C ALA A 186 -2.22 24.18 -0.25
N HIS A 187 -2.33 23.26 -1.20
CA HIS A 187 -1.87 23.41 -2.59
C HIS A 187 -2.59 22.39 -3.47
#